data_AF-A0A953SK84-F1
#
_entry.id   AF-A0A953SK84-F1
#
_cell.length_a   1.000
_cell.length_b   1.000
_cell.length_c   1.000
_cell.angle_alpha   90.00
_cell.angle_beta   90.00
_cell.angle_gamma   90.00
#
_symmetry.space_group_name_H-M   'P 1'
#
loop_
_entity.id
_entity.type
_entity.pdbx_description
1 polymer ?
#
loop_
_entity_poly.entity_id
_entity_poly.type
_entity_poly.pdbx_seq_one_letter_code
_entity_poly.pdbx_strand_id
1 'polypeptide(L)'
;QDNFDWFMVAEKLVPIFTHEIDLNWDKQPHLVYWVRNAMGGAAFLPFVADEIYMHPEGRIGGIGTLEQMFEGVGDEVVRQKQRSLRLGMAQGLAIEGGYDYRLITAMARRSYVLSYDIYGNLYERGVENPNELALTDDGEGKNADTMRQLVTGEGNDVLTIKPEMGLKLGVSKGTAGDLDELLEHLGILRNHNMIKGRSTQIVENWGKNVSRAERKIPRLWRDYAEVPMGGNPDEQRRGISRRISILEDMQDLFRRYGEAFNPFGGGVPAVNNFDLMIEELKIQLMLIED
;
A
#
# COMPACT_ATOMS: atom_id res chain seq x y z
N GLN A 1 5.16 10.22 9.32
CA GLN A 1 4.62 9.63 8.07
C GLN A 1 3.78 8.46 8.54
N ASP A 2 2.47 8.51 8.32
CA ASP A 2 1.54 7.62 9.00
C ASP A 2 1.55 6.23 8.35
N ASN A 3 1.50 5.19 9.16
CA ASN A 3 1.58 3.79 8.69
C ASN A 3 0.43 3.44 7.72
N PHE A 4 -0.73 4.10 7.85
CA PHE A 4 -1.86 3.95 6.95
C PHE A 4 -1.61 4.53 5.55
N ASP A 5 -0.77 5.58 5.39
CA ASP A 5 -0.48 6.13 4.05
C ASP A 5 0.22 5.11 3.13
N TRP A 6 0.89 4.12 3.71
CA TRP A 6 1.46 3.00 2.96
C TRP A 6 0.42 2.10 2.32
N PHE A 7 -0.86 2.17 2.74
CA PHE A 7 -1.97 1.54 2.01
C PHE A 7 -1.99 2.00 0.55
N MET A 8 -1.82 3.30 0.30
CA MET A 8 -1.87 3.82 -1.07
C MET A 8 -0.72 3.25 -1.91
N VAL A 9 0.42 2.92 -1.32
CA VAL A 9 1.52 2.26 -2.02
C VAL A 9 1.20 0.78 -2.26
N ALA A 10 0.59 0.11 -1.29
CA ALA A 10 0.19 -1.29 -1.39
C ALA A 10 -0.92 -1.51 -2.42
N GLU A 11 -1.94 -0.64 -2.46
CA GLU A 11 -3.04 -0.66 -3.43
C GLU A 11 -2.53 -0.65 -4.87
N LYS A 12 -1.43 0.06 -5.12
CA LYS A 12 -0.84 0.19 -6.46
C LYS A 12 0.06 -0.97 -6.85
N LEU A 13 0.40 -1.83 -5.89
CA LEU A 13 1.03 -3.12 -6.18
C LEU A 13 0.01 -4.19 -6.56
N VAL A 14 -1.27 -4.00 -6.20
CA VAL A 14 -2.36 -4.96 -6.47
C VAL A 14 -2.44 -5.35 -7.95
N PRO A 15 -2.43 -4.41 -8.92
CA PRO A 15 -2.55 -4.76 -10.35
C PRO A 15 -1.41 -5.65 -10.85
N ILE A 16 -0.21 -5.57 -10.25
CA ILE A 16 0.90 -6.47 -10.59
C ILE A 16 0.50 -7.92 -10.33
N PHE A 17 -0.16 -8.16 -9.20
CA PHE A 17 -0.55 -9.49 -8.76
C PHE A 17 -1.86 -9.99 -9.37
N THR A 18 -2.74 -9.09 -9.81
CA THR A 18 -4.09 -9.44 -10.31
C THR A 18 -4.28 -9.30 -11.81
N HIS A 19 -3.59 -8.37 -12.49
CA HIS A 19 -3.83 -8.06 -13.91
C HIS A 19 -2.57 -8.22 -14.79
N GLU A 20 -1.40 -7.75 -14.32
CA GLU A 20 -0.19 -7.75 -15.14
C GLU A 20 0.48 -9.12 -15.23
N ILE A 21 0.32 -9.93 -14.18
CA ILE A 21 0.77 -11.31 -14.17
C ILE A 21 0.07 -12.11 -15.29
N ASP A 22 -1.18 -11.82 -15.61
CA ASP A 22 -1.94 -12.57 -16.62
C ASP A 22 -1.48 -12.32 -18.05
N LEU A 23 -0.96 -11.12 -18.34
CA LEU A 23 -0.61 -10.70 -19.70
C LEU A 23 0.49 -11.55 -20.36
N ASN A 24 1.25 -12.31 -19.58
CA ASN A 24 2.40 -13.07 -20.05
C ASN A 24 2.26 -14.59 -19.90
N TRP A 25 1.10 -15.10 -19.48
CA TRP A 25 0.89 -16.53 -19.23
C TRP A 25 -0.34 -17.06 -19.96
N ASP A 26 -0.19 -18.19 -20.66
CA ASP A 26 -1.29 -18.88 -21.37
C ASP A 26 -2.38 -19.40 -20.41
N LYS A 27 -2.03 -19.57 -19.13
CA LYS A 27 -2.93 -19.91 -18.03
C LYS A 27 -2.67 -18.97 -16.88
N GLN A 28 -3.74 -18.39 -16.33
CA GLN A 28 -3.68 -17.56 -15.15
C GLN A 28 -3.00 -18.34 -14.01
N PRO A 29 -1.91 -17.83 -13.44
CA PRO A 29 -1.25 -18.48 -12.32
C PRO A 29 -2.10 -18.35 -11.06
N HIS A 30 -2.03 -19.37 -10.21
CA HIS A 30 -2.64 -19.36 -8.89
C HIS A 30 -1.77 -18.56 -7.93
N LEU A 31 -2.31 -17.48 -7.37
CA LEU A 31 -1.58 -16.58 -6.48
C LEU A 31 -1.77 -17.02 -5.02
N VAL A 32 -0.67 -17.19 -4.30
CA VAL A 32 -0.66 -17.58 -2.89
C VAL A 32 0.25 -16.65 -2.13
N TYR A 33 -0.23 -16.07 -1.02
CA TYR A 33 0.62 -15.33 -0.10
C TYR A 33 1.07 -16.23 1.05
N TRP A 34 2.39 -16.36 1.23
CA TRP A 34 2.97 -16.99 2.41
C TRP A 34 3.65 -15.94 3.29
N VAL A 35 3.04 -15.65 4.44
CA VAL A 35 3.34 -14.46 5.25
C VAL A 35 4.12 -14.80 6.51
N ARG A 36 5.36 -14.30 6.60
CA ARG A 36 6.11 -14.25 7.85
C ARG A 36 5.97 -12.93 8.60
N ASN A 37 5.92 -11.80 7.89
CA ASN A 37 5.77 -10.50 8.52
C ASN A 37 5.21 -9.47 7.52
N ALA A 38 3.93 -9.11 7.67
CA ALA A 38 3.25 -8.11 6.87
C ALA A 38 2.67 -7.03 7.80
N MET A 39 3.49 -6.03 8.10
CA MET A 39 3.16 -4.95 9.06
C MET A 39 3.05 -3.59 8.35
N GLY A 40 2.25 -2.68 8.89
CA GLY A 40 2.00 -1.38 8.28
C GLY A 40 1.30 -1.53 6.93
N GLY A 41 1.69 -0.77 5.91
CA GLY A 41 1.05 -0.91 4.59
C GLY A 41 1.23 -2.27 3.90
N ALA A 42 2.27 -3.03 4.25
CA ALA A 42 2.41 -4.39 3.71
C ALA A 42 1.31 -5.34 4.21
N ALA A 43 0.63 -5.01 5.32
CA ALA A 43 -0.44 -5.81 5.89
C ALA A 43 -1.66 -5.94 4.96
N PHE A 44 -1.83 -5.02 4.00
CA PHE A 44 -2.94 -5.07 3.05
C PHE A 44 -2.70 -6.03 1.89
N LEU A 45 -1.44 -6.28 1.51
CA LEU A 45 -1.10 -7.08 0.32
C LEU A 45 -1.61 -8.53 0.38
N PRO A 46 -1.53 -9.25 1.51
CA PRO A 46 -2.03 -10.61 1.58
C PRO A 46 -3.53 -10.72 1.24
N PHE A 47 -4.32 -9.70 1.56
CA PHE A 47 -5.77 -9.69 1.34
C PHE A 47 -6.18 -9.55 -0.13
N VAL A 48 -5.21 -9.47 -1.06
CA VAL A 48 -5.45 -9.46 -2.51
C VAL A 48 -5.69 -10.88 -3.05
N ALA A 49 -5.03 -11.88 -2.49
CA ALA A 49 -5.25 -13.26 -2.90
C ALA A 49 -6.33 -13.89 -2.04
N ASP A 50 -7.09 -14.84 -2.59
CA ASP A 50 -8.06 -15.64 -1.87
C ASP A 50 -7.42 -16.72 -0.95
N GLU A 51 -6.11 -16.93 -1.11
CA GLU A 51 -5.34 -17.93 -0.39
C GLU A 51 -4.09 -17.36 0.30
N ILE A 52 -4.14 -17.35 1.64
CA ILE A 52 -3.05 -16.92 2.51
C ILE A 52 -2.61 -18.11 3.38
N TYR A 53 -1.30 -18.29 3.51
CA TYR A 53 -0.66 -19.15 4.50
C TYR A 53 0.22 -18.30 5.40
N MET A 54 0.34 -18.68 6.66
CA MET A 54 1.19 -17.97 7.62
C MET A 54 2.39 -18.81 8.05
N HIS A 55 3.53 -18.17 8.24
CA HIS A 55 4.63 -18.77 8.98
C HIS A 55 4.24 -18.96 10.45
N PRO A 56 4.80 -19.92 11.22
CA PRO A 56 4.54 -20.07 12.66
C PRO A 56 4.80 -18.81 13.49
N GLU A 57 5.70 -17.95 13.02
CA GLU A 57 6.02 -16.62 13.59
C GLU A 57 5.31 -15.46 12.87
N GLY A 58 4.33 -15.79 12.03
CA GLY A 58 3.63 -14.88 11.12
C GLY A 58 2.90 -13.76 11.82
N ARG A 59 2.94 -12.55 11.26
CA ARG A 59 2.15 -11.41 11.72
C ARG A 59 1.59 -10.63 10.54
N ILE A 60 0.30 -10.28 10.60
CA ILE A 60 -0.39 -9.39 9.65
C ILE A 60 -1.09 -8.29 10.46
N GLY A 61 -0.74 -7.03 10.27
CA GLY A 61 -1.39 -5.91 10.97
C GLY A 61 -0.48 -4.72 11.22
N GLY A 62 -0.57 -4.10 12.39
CA GLY A 62 0.25 -2.93 12.74
C GLY A 62 0.06 -1.74 11.80
N ILE A 63 -1.13 -1.63 11.22
CA ILE A 63 -1.53 -0.53 10.35
C ILE A 63 -1.71 0.70 11.22
N GLY A 64 -2.66 0.65 12.15
CA GLY A 64 -2.87 1.66 13.18
C GLY A 64 -3.07 3.09 12.69
N THR A 65 -3.31 3.98 13.66
CA THR A 65 -3.21 5.46 13.53
C THR A 65 -4.10 6.14 12.48
N LEU A 66 -5.08 5.48 11.86
CA LEU A 66 -5.99 6.17 10.93
C LEU A 66 -6.69 7.36 11.62
N GLU A 67 -6.97 7.22 12.92
CA GLU A 67 -7.62 8.25 13.74
C GLU A 67 -6.70 9.41 14.10
N GLN A 68 -5.38 9.22 14.03
CA GLN A 68 -4.36 10.27 14.24
C GLN A 68 -3.94 10.92 12.92
N MET A 69 -4.33 10.31 11.80
CA MET A 69 -3.97 10.77 10.47
C MET A 69 -4.50 12.18 10.18
N PHE A 70 -3.63 13.10 9.77
CA PHE A 70 -3.94 14.53 9.56
C PHE A 70 -4.28 15.32 10.83
N GLU A 71 -3.98 14.81 12.03
CA GLU A 71 -4.05 15.65 13.23
C GLU A 71 -3.19 16.92 13.07
N GLY A 72 -3.73 18.06 13.49
CA GLY A 72 -3.08 19.37 13.33
C GLY A 72 -3.11 19.99 11.92
N VAL A 73 -3.69 19.34 10.91
CA VAL A 73 -3.74 19.85 9.52
C VAL A 73 -5.16 19.84 8.95
N GLY A 74 -5.64 21.00 8.50
CA GLY A 74 -6.92 21.14 7.78
C GLY A 74 -8.17 21.11 8.66
N ASP A 75 -9.33 21.15 8.00
CA ASP A 75 -10.66 21.12 8.64
C ASP A 75 -11.06 19.69 9.03
N GLU A 76 -11.70 19.52 10.18
CA GLU A 76 -12.10 18.21 10.73
C GLU A 76 -12.99 17.40 9.78
N VAL A 77 -13.94 18.05 9.10
CA VAL A 77 -14.84 17.38 8.15
C VAL A 77 -14.04 16.83 6.96
N VAL A 78 -13.02 17.57 6.51
CA VAL A 78 -12.14 17.13 5.42
C VAL A 78 -11.32 15.91 5.88
N ARG A 79 -10.79 15.92 7.11
CA ARG A 79 -10.06 14.77 7.67
C ARG A 79 -10.92 13.52 7.74
N GLN A 80 -12.15 13.64 8.26
CA GLN A 80 -13.09 12.52 8.35
C GLN A 80 -13.41 11.93 6.97
N LYS A 81 -13.61 12.77 5.95
CA LYS A 81 -13.81 12.32 4.57
C LYS A 81 -12.59 11.58 4.03
N GLN A 82 -11.40 12.13 4.24
CA GLN A 82 -10.14 11.54 3.79
C GLN A 82 -9.84 10.20 4.48
N ARG A 83 -10.16 10.06 5.77
CA ARG A 83 -10.04 8.80 6.52
C ARG A 83 -11.05 7.77 6.04
N SER A 84 -12.32 8.16 5.87
CA SER A 84 -13.39 7.28 5.41
C SER A 84 -13.15 6.77 3.99
N LEU A 85 -12.65 7.63 3.09
CA LEU A 85 -12.29 7.25 1.72
C LEU A 85 -11.23 6.14 1.72
N ARG A 86 -10.12 6.34 2.44
CA ARG A 86 -9.02 5.37 2.45
C ARG A 86 -9.40 4.07 3.15
N LEU A 87 -10.18 4.15 4.24
CA LEU A 87 -10.71 2.96 4.90
C LEU A 87 -11.62 2.18 3.95
N GLY A 88 -12.52 2.85 3.23
CA GLY A 88 -13.40 2.21 2.25
C GLY A 88 -12.63 1.52 1.12
N MET A 89 -11.54 2.12 0.63
CA MET A 89 -10.67 1.48 -0.37
C MET A 89 -10.00 0.21 0.21
N ALA A 90 -9.45 0.29 1.41
CA ALA A 90 -8.80 -0.86 2.04
C ALA A 90 -9.78 -1.99 2.37
N GLN A 91 -11.00 -1.65 2.78
CA GLN A 91 -12.09 -2.60 2.94
C GLN A 91 -12.48 -3.25 1.61
N GLY A 92 -12.55 -2.47 0.52
CA GLY A 92 -12.80 -2.97 -0.83
C GLY A 92 -11.80 -4.05 -1.25
N LEU A 93 -10.51 -3.84 -0.95
CA LEU A 93 -9.46 -4.81 -1.23
C LEU A 93 -9.70 -6.16 -0.53
N ALA A 94 -10.00 -6.12 0.77
CA ALA A 94 -10.28 -7.32 1.52
C ALA A 94 -11.53 -8.04 1.01
N ILE A 95 -12.57 -7.30 0.64
CA ILE A 95 -13.79 -7.87 0.06
C ILE A 95 -13.49 -8.57 -1.28
N GLU A 96 -12.66 -7.97 -2.12
CA GLU A 96 -12.26 -8.55 -3.41
C GLU A 96 -11.49 -9.87 -3.23
N GLY A 97 -10.59 -9.94 -2.23
CA GLY A 97 -9.93 -11.19 -1.83
C GLY A 97 -10.82 -12.18 -1.06
N GLY A 98 -12.09 -11.86 -0.81
CA GLY A 98 -13.04 -12.75 -0.14
C GLY A 98 -12.97 -12.72 1.40
N TYR A 99 -12.39 -11.67 1.98
CA TYR A 99 -12.24 -11.49 3.42
C TYR A 99 -13.22 -10.48 4.01
N ASP A 100 -13.47 -10.61 5.31
CA ASP A 100 -14.36 -9.72 6.03
C ASP A 100 -13.72 -8.34 6.26
N TYR A 101 -14.39 -7.29 5.78
CA TYR A 101 -13.92 -5.90 5.89
C TYR A 101 -13.70 -5.42 7.34
N ARG A 102 -14.36 -6.06 8.31
CA ARG A 102 -14.25 -5.71 9.74
C ARG A 102 -12.85 -5.97 10.27
N LEU A 103 -12.13 -6.93 9.68
CA LEU A 103 -10.71 -7.19 10.00
C LEU A 103 -9.84 -5.98 9.66
N ILE A 104 -10.02 -5.39 8.47
CA ILE A 104 -9.31 -4.18 8.05
C ILE A 104 -9.65 -3.00 8.95
N THR A 105 -10.92 -2.88 9.31
CA THR A 105 -11.39 -1.82 10.22
C THR A 105 -10.71 -1.92 11.58
N ALA A 106 -10.67 -3.12 12.16
CA ALA A 106 -10.01 -3.41 13.43
C ALA A 106 -8.48 -3.25 13.38
N MET A 107 -7.84 -3.47 12.23
CA MET A 107 -6.40 -3.18 12.06
C MET A 107 -6.11 -1.67 11.99
N ALA A 108 -7.07 -0.88 11.52
CA ALA A 108 -6.89 0.53 11.20
C ALA A 108 -7.34 1.50 12.30
N ARG A 109 -8.41 1.16 13.02
CA ARG A 109 -9.08 2.03 13.99
C ARG A 109 -8.92 1.49 15.40
N ARG A 110 -8.41 2.35 16.28
CA ARG A 110 -8.21 2.01 17.69
C ARG A 110 -9.52 1.95 18.46
N SER A 111 -10.45 2.84 18.14
CA SER A 111 -11.78 2.86 18.77
C SER A 111 -12.71 1.71 18.33
N TYR A 112 -12.25 0.83 17.43
CA TYR A 112 -13.12 -0.19 16.84
C TYR A 112 -12.98 -1.51 17.60
N VAL A 113 -13.98 -1.80 18.43
CA VAL A 113 -14.06 -3.01 19.24
C VAL A 113 -14.62 -4.15 18.41
N LEU A 114 -13.85 -5.24 18.33
CA LEU A 114 -14.22 -6.43 17.58
C LEU A 114 -14.02 -7.67 18.45
N SER A 115 -14.97 -8.57 18.44
CA SER A 115 -14.89 -9.90 19.05
C SER A 115 -15.28 -10.98 18.06
N TYR A 116 -14.95 -12.23 18.38
CA TYR A 116 -15.32 -13.37 17.55
C TYR A 116 -15.72 -14.58 18.38
N ASP A 117 -16.57 -15.45 17.83
CA ASP A 117 -16.93 -16.73 18.47
C ASP A 117 -16.05 -17.90 18.01
N ILE A 118 -16.27 -19.07 18.62
CA ILE A 118 -15.58 -20.32 18.28
C ILE A 118 -15.73 -20.77 16.82
N TYR A 119 -16.70 -20.23 16.09
CA TYR A 119 -16.94 -20.52 14.68
C TYR A 119 -16.30 -19.48 13.75
N GLY A 120 -15.65 -18.46 14.30
CA GLY A 120 -15.03 -17.38 13.54
C GLY A 120 -15.99 -16.26 13.15
N ASN A 121 -17.23 -16.24 13.66
CA ASN A 121 -18.15 -15.14 13.37
C ASN A 121 -17.69 -13.88 14.12
N LEU A 122 -17.61 -12.75 13.41
CA LEU A 122 -17.19 -11.48 13.97
C LEU A 122 -18.38 -10.67 14.50
N TYR A 123 -18.17 -9.93 15.59
CA TYR A 123 -19.15 -9.05 16.23
C TYR A 123 -18.53 -7.68 16.55
N GLU A 124 -19.17 -6.59 16.11
CA GLU A 124 -18.73 -5.20 16.32
C GLU A 124 -19.07 -4.70 17.74
N ARG A 125 -18.61 -5.45 18.74
CA ARG A 125 -18.82 -5.18 20.15
C ARG A 125 -17.81 -5.95 21.00
N GLY A 126 -17.72 -5.59 22.27
CA GLY A 126 -17.00 -6.38 23.26
C GLY A 126 -17.59 -7.78 23.46
N VAL A 127 -16.86 -8.61 24.19
CA VAL A 127 -17.26 -9.97 24.56
C VAL A 127 -18.50 -9.90 25.46
N GLU A 128 -19.60 -10.51 25.02
CA GLU A 128 -20.83 -10.66 25.82
C GLU A 128 -21.06 -12.10 26.25
N ASN A 129 -20.51 -13.07 25.50
CA ASN A 129 -20.72 -14.49 25.74
C ASN A 129 -19.43 -15.21 26.17
N PRO A 130 -19.50 -16.28 26.99
CA PRO A 130 -18.33 -17.07 27.39
C PRO A 130 -17.57 -17.74 26.23
N ASN A 131 -18.22 -17.91 25.08
CA ASN A 131 -17.65 -18.53 23.88
C ASN A 131 -17.12 -17.50 22.88
N GLU A 132 -17.07 -16.22 23.27
CA GLU A 132 -16.50 -15.14 22.48
C GLU A 132 -15.13 -14.73 23.02
N LEU A 133 -14.26 -14.30 22.12
CA LEU A 133 -12.94 -13.77 22.43
C LEU A 133 -12.79 -12.38 21.82
N ALA A 134 -12.14 -11.48 22.55
CA ALA A 134 -11.84 -10.13 22.04
C ALA A 134 -10.71 -10.21 21.00
N LEU A 135 -10.89 -9.50 19.88
CA LEU A 135 -9.86 -9.24 18.89
C LEU A 135 -9.21 -7.87 19.11
N THR A 136 -10.03 -6.88 19.43
CA THR A 136 -9.61 -5.51 19.77
C THR A 136 -10.43 -4.98 20.94
N ASP A 137 -9.91 -3.97 21.63
CA ASP A 137 -10.65 -3.19 22.64
C ASP A 137 -10.78 -1.72 22.22
N ASP A 138 -11.19 -0.85 23.15
CA ASP A 138 -11.42 0.58 22.87
C ASP A 138 -10.13 1.43 22.93
N GLY A 139 -9.01 0.84 23.39
CA GLY A 139 -7.74 1.52 23.59
C GLY A 139 -7.78 2.72 24.55
N GLU A 140 -8.82 2.87 25.38
CA GLU A 140 -8.97 4.03 26.27
C GLU A 140 -8.51 3.74 27.70
N GLY A 141 -7.87 4.73 28.34
CA GLY A 141 -7.50 4.68 29.76
C GLY A 141 -6.63 3.48 30.13
N LYS A 142 -7.24 2.47 30.77
CA LYS A 142 -6.55 1.23 31.19
C LYS A 142 -6.40 0.20 30.07
N ASN A 143 -7.19 0.34 29.01
CA ASN A 143 -7.14 -0.52 27.83
C ASN A 143 -6.09 -0.03 26.82
N ALA A 144 -5.54 1.18 27.03
CA ALA A 144 -4.49 1.71 26.17
C ALA A 144 -3.22 0.86 26.22
N ASP A 145 -2.80 0.36 25.07
CA ASP A 145 -1.57 -0.40 24.94
C ASP A 145 -0.34 0.39 25.40
N THR A 146 0.54 -0.29 26.14
CA THR A 146 1.85 0.25 26.47
C THR A 146 2.78 0.22 25.26
N MET A 147 3.79 1.11 25.24
CA MET A 147 4.85 1.10 24.22
C MET A 147 5.52 -0.29 24.07
N ARG A 148 5.60 -1.07 25.15
CA ARG A 148 6.14 -2.43 25.11
C ARG A 148 5.21 -3.36 24.33
N GLN A 149 3.90 -3.34 24.59
CA GLN A 149 2.90 -4.15 23.90
C GLN A 149 2.80 -3.81 22.40
N LEU A 150 2.94 -2.52 22.05
CA LEU A 150 3.00 -2.06 20.67
C LEU A 150 4.23 -2.62 19.93
N VAL A 151 5.40 -2.58 20.56
CA VAL A 151 6.65 -3.09 19.95
C VAL A 151 6.68 -4.62 19.86
N THR A 152 6.10 -5.33 20.83
CA THR A 152 6.03 -6.80 20.80
C THR A 152 4.90 -7.32 19.91
N GLY A 153 3.93 -6.49 19.52
CA GLY A 153 2.72 -6.92 18.81
C GLY A 153 1.82 -7.79 19.70
N GLU A 154 1.84 -7.52 21.00
CA GLU A 154 0.97 -8.12 22.03
C GLU A 154 -0.17 -7.19 22.44
N GLY A 155 -0.16 -5.97 21.90
CA GLY A 155 -1.25 -5.03 22.07
C GLY A 155 -2.51 -5.44 21.32
N ASN A 156 -3.64 -4.93 21.81
CA ASN A 156 -4.98 -5.20 21.29
C ASN A 156 -5.79 -3.92 21.02
N ASP A 157 -5.15 -2.75 21.08
CA ASP A 157 -5.72 -1.48 20.60
C ASP A 157 -6.08 -1.57 19.11
N VAL A 158 -5.27 -2.30 18.34
CA VAL A 158 -5.50 -2.57 16.91
C VAL A 158 -5.18 -4.02 16.59
N LEU A 159 -5.95 -4.59 15.66
CA LEU A 159 -5.83 -6.00 15.32
C LEU A 159 -4.45 -6.31 14.73
N THR A 160 -3.80 -7.34 15.27
CA THR A 160 -2.65 -8.00 14.65
C THR A 160 -2.93 -9.49 14.57
N ILE A 161 -3.11 -10.01 13.35
CA ILE A 161 -3.38 -11.42 13.09
C ILE A 161 -2.10 -12.22 13.27
N LYS A 162 -2.16 -13.20 14.16
CA LYS A 162 -1.17 -14.26 14.40
C LYS A 162 -1.67 -15.58 13.78
N PRO A 163 -0.83 -16.59 13.55
CA PRO A 163 -1.18 -17.75 12.73
C PRO A 163 -2.38 -18.53 13.26
N GLU A 164 -2.44 -18.77 14.58
CA GLU A 164 -3.58 -19.44 15.21
C GLU A 164 -4.89 -18.67 15.01
N MET A 165 -4.84 -17.34 15.16
CA MET A 165 -6.00 -16.48 14.95
C MET A 165 -6.39 -16.42 13.47
N GLY A 166 -5.42 -16.35 12.56
CA GLY A 166 -5.65 -16.38 11.13
C GLY A 166 -6.39 -17.63 10.68
N LEU A 167 -6.06 -18.80 11.25
CA LEU A 167 -6.79 -20.05 11.02
C LEU A 167 -8.22 -19.98 11.54
N LYS A 168 -8.42 -19.55 12.80
CA LYS A 168 -9.75 -19.47 13.42
C LYS A 168 -10.69 -18.50 12.70
N LEU A 169 -10.15 -17.39 12.20
CA LEU A 169 -10.90 -16.36 11.47
C LEU A 169 -11.08 -16.70 9.98
N GLY A 170 -10.52 -17.82 9.50
CA GLY A 170 -10.58 -18.20 8.08
C GLY A 170 -9.73 -17.33 7.15
N VAL A 171 -8.89 -16.46 7.70
CA VAL A 171 -7.97 -15.60 6.95
C VAL A 171 -6.83 -16.42 6.36
N SER A 172 -6.27 -17.33 7.14
CA SER A 172 -5.20 -18.24 6.71
C SER A 172 -5.77 -19.64 6.44
N LYS A 173 -5.31 -20.30 5.38
CA LYS A 173 -5.66 -21.70 5.07
C LYS A 173 -4.77 -22.72 5.80
N GLY A 174 -3.60 -22.28 6.27
CA GLY A 174 -2.64 -23.16 6.93
C GLY A 174 -1.48 -22.40 7.57
N THR A 175 -0.70 -23.13 8.37
CA THR A 175 0.59 -22.65 8.89
C THR A 175 1.70 -23.47 8.27
N ALA A 176 2.68 -22.82 7.67
CA ALA A 176 3.84 -23.44 7.00
C ALA A 176 5.14 -22.74 7.42
N GLY A 177 6.06 -23.46 8.05
CA GLY A 177 7.36 -22.97 8.50
C GLY A 177 8.39 -22.86 7.39
N ASP A 178 8.26 -23.67 6.35
CA ASP A 178 9.14 -23.64 5.19
C ASP A 178 8.38 -23.88 3.89
N LEU A 179 9.13 -23.85 2.78
CA LEU A 179 8.57 -24.04 1.44
C LEU A 179 8.02 -25.46 1.26
N ASP A 180 8.63 -26.48 1.87
CA ASP A 180 8.18 -27.86 1.69
C ASP A 180 6.82 -28.07 2.37
N GLU A 181 6.65 -27.54 3.59
CA GLU A 181 5.36 -27.51 4.28
C GLU A 181 4.31 -26.72 3.50
N LEU A 182 4.67 -25.57 2.91
CA LEU A 182 3.75 -24.78 2.08
C LEU A 182 3.30 -25.57 0.86
N LEU A 183 4.22 -26.23 0.16
CA LEU A 183 3.90 -27.02 -1.03
C LEU A 183 3.04 -28.24 -0.68
N GLU A 184 3.25 -28.85 0.49
CA GLU A 184 2.40 -29.90 1.02
C GLU A 184 0.96 -29.41 1.23
N HIS A 185 0.77 -28.24 1.86
CA HIS A 185 -0.55 -27.63 2.00
C HIS A 185 -1.23 -27.31 0.67
N LEU A 186 -0.44 -26.92 -0.34
CA LEU A 186 -0.94 -26.68 -1.71
C LEU A 186 -1.20 -27.97 -2.51
N GLY A 187 -0.91 -29.15 -1.94
CA GLY A 187 -1.03 -30.42 -2.64
C GLY A 187 -0.03 -30.59 -3.79
N ILE A 188 1.03 -29.78 -3.83
CA ILE A 188 2.06 -29.81 -4.87
C ILE A 188 3.10 -30.86 -4.47
N LEU A 189 3.14 -31.95 -5.24
CA LEU A 189 4.10 -33.03 -5.03
C LEU A 189 5.54 -32.57 -5.29
N ARG A 190 6.52 -33.41 -4.91
CA ARG A 190 7.97 -33.15 -5.03
C ARG A 190 8.50 -32.96 -6.47
N ASN A 191 7.62 -32.88 -7.46
CA ASN A 191 7.95 -32.60 -8.87
C ASN A 191 7.89 -31.11 -9.22
N HIS A 192 7.84 -30.21 -8.23
CA HIS A 192 7.89 -28.78 -8.47
C HIS A 192 9.28 -28.33 -8.95
N ASN A 193 9.31 -27.33 -9.83
CA ASN A 193 10.53 -26.65 -10.23
C ASN A 193 10.48 -25.19 -9.76
N MET A 194 11.31 -24.87 -8.78
CA MET A 194 11.51 -23.48 -8.32
C MET A 194 12.18 -22.66 -9.42
N ILE A 195 11.44 -21.76 -10.06
CA ILE A 195 11.98 -20.78 -11.01
C ILE A 195 12.68 -19.68 -10.21
N LYS A 196 13.93 -19.92 -9.83
CA LYS A 196 14.75 -18.95 -9.07
C LYS A 196 15.16 -17.77 -9.96
N GLY A 197 15.13 -16.57 -9.40
CA GLY A 197 15.81 -15.39 -9.96
C GLY A 197 14.91 -14.38 -10.69
N ARG A 198 13.86 -14.81 -11.40
CA ARG A 198 13.06 -13.87 -12.21
C ARG A 198 12.14 -12.99 -11.35
N SER A 199 11.39 -13.58 -10.41
CA SER A 199 10.48 -12.85 -9.51
C SER A 199 11.22 -11.97 -8.50
N THR A 200 12.30 -12.47 -7.88
CA THR A 200 13.15 -11.67 -6.97
C THR A 200 13.79 -10.49 -7.70
N GLN A 201 14.29 -10.68 -8.93
CA GLN A 201 14.79 -9.57 -9.74
C GLN A 201 13.69 -8.58 -10.14
N ILE A 202 12.48 -9.04 -10.46
CA ILE A 202 11.36 -8.16 -10.78
C ILE A 202 11.04 -7.25 -9.59
N VAL A 203 10.89 -7.82 -8.39
CA VAL A 203 10.58 -7.06 -7.17
C VAL A 203 11.75 -6.16 -6.75
N GLU A 204 12.99 -6.66 -6.79
CA GLU A 204 14.18 -5.85 -6.47
C GLU A 204 14.41 -4.73 -7.49
N ASN A 205 14.26 -4.99 -8.79
CA ASN A 205 14.44 -3.98 -9.82
C ASN A 205 13.34 -2.94 -9.74
N TRP A 206 12.10 -3.35 -9.48
CA TRP A 206 11.00 -2.44 -9.24
C TRP A 206 11.30 -1.53 -8.03
N GLY A 207 11.68 -2.10 -6.87
CA GLY A 207 12.04 -1.30 -5.69
C GLY A 207 13.21 -0.33 -5.95
N LYS A 208 14.27 -0.79 -6.64
CA LYS A 208 15.39 0.06 -7.07
C LYS A 208 14.96 1.18 -8.01
N ASN A 209 14.03 0.92 -8.93
CA ASN A 209 13.53 1.90 -9.88
C ASN A 209 12.63 2.95 -9.20
N VAL A 210 11.79 2.54 -8.24
CA VAL A 210 11.00 3.45 -7.41
C VAL A 210 11.91 4.38 -6.60
N SER A 211 12.89 3.85 -5.86
CA SER A 211 13.83 4.68 -5.11
C SER A 211 14.74 5.57 -5.99
N ARG A 212 14.91 5.22 -7.27
CA ARG A 212 15.57 6.10 -8.25
C ARG A 212 14.62 7.20 -8.72
N ALA A 213 13.35 6.87 -8.98
CA ALA A 213 12.33 7.85 -9.37
C ALA A 213 12.11 8.89 -8.26
N GLU A 214 11.99 8.46 -7.00
CA GLU A 214 11.87 9.34 -5.82
C GLU A 214 13.00 10.36 -5.73
N ARG A 215 14.23 9.98 -6.07
CA ARG A 215 15.39 10.88 -6.08
C ARG A 215 15.47 11.73 -7.34
N LYS A 216 15.04 11.18 -8.48
CA LYS A 216 15.13 11.82 -9.79
C LYS A 216 14.10 12.93 -9.94
N ILE A 217 12.87 12.76 -9.44
CA ILE A 217 11.78 13.73 -9.62
C ILE A 217 12.04 15.09 -8.96
N PRO A 218 12.45 15.19 -7.67
CA PRO A 218 12.81 16.48 -7.07
C PRO A 218 14.02 17.13 -7.73
N ARG A 219 14.92 16.34 -8.32
CA ARG A 219 16.04 16.86 -9.12
C ARG A 219 15.56 17.44 -10.44
N LEU A 220 14.73 16.71 -11.20
CA LEU A 220 14.14 17.19 -12.45
C LEU A 220 13.33 18.47 -12.22
N TRP A 221 12.60 18.56 -11.10
CA TRP A 221 11.86 19.77 -10.76
C TRP A 221 12.77 20.99 -10.48
N ARG A 222 13.91 20.78 -9.80
CA ARG A 222 14.92 21.84 -9.65
C ARG A 222 15.53 22.21 -10.99
N ASP A 223 15.91 21.22 -11.79
CA ASP A 223 16.48 21.43 -13.13
C ASP A 223 15.49 22.25 -14.00
N TYR A 224 14.18 21.96 -13.94
CA TYR A 224 13.11 22.73 -14.60
C TYR A 224 13.10 24.20 -14.16
N ALA A 225 13.14 24.45 -12.84
CA ALA A 225 13.12 25.79 -12.28
C ALA A 225 14.39 26.60 -12.62
N GLU A 226 15.53 25.92 -12.74
CA GLU A 226 16.84 26.52 -13.05
C GLU A 226 17.06 26.76 -14.55
N VAL A 227 16.25 26.20 -15.46
CA VAL A 227 16.40 26.45 -16.90
C VAL A 227 16.23 27.96 -17.17
N PRO A 228 17.27 28.66 -17.68
CA PRO A 228 17.18 30.07 -17.99
C PRO A 228 16.31 30.29 -19.23
N MET A 229 15.38 31.23 -19.14
CA MET A 229 14.67 31.77 -20.30
C MET A 229 15.53 32.93 -20.79
N GLY A 230 16.34 32.69 -21.83
CA GLY A 230 17.35 33.65 -22.28
C GLY A 230 16.77 34.98 -22.80
N GLY A 231 17.67 35.90 -23.14
CA GLY A 231 17.29 37.26 -23.52
C GLY A 231 16.87 37.41 -24.98
N ASN A 232 17.22 36.44 -25.84
CA ASN A 232 16.90 36.45 -27.27
C ASN A 232 15.94 35.31 -27.66
N PRO A 233 15.23 35.43 -28.80
CA PRO A 233 14.25 34.44 -29.25
C PRO A 233 14.81 33.01 -29.34
N ASP A 234 16.03 32.83 -29.83
CA ASP A 234 16.65 31.51 -30.00
C ASP A 234 17.02 30.83 -28.67
N GLU A 235 17.43 31.60 -27.67
CA GLU A 235 17.66 31.11 -26.31
C GLU A 235 16.34 30.81 -25.59
N GLN A 236 15.31 31.62 -25.81
CA GLN A 236 13.97 31.36 -25.27
C GLN A 236 13.38 30.07 -25.82
N ARG A 237 13.47 29.84 -27.14
CA ARG A 237 13.03 28.58 -27.78
C ARG A 237 13.73 27.36 -27.19
N ARG A 238 15.06 27.46 -26.99
CA ARG A 238 15.86 26.37 -26.38
C ARG A 238 15.48 26.14 -24.91
N GLY A 239 15.26 27.21 -24.14
CA GLY A 239 14.81 27.13 -22.75
C GLY A 239 13.44 26.47 -22.61
N ILE A 240 12.47 26.90 -23.43
CA ILE A 240 11.12 26.33 -23.48
C ILE A 240 11.16 24.84 -23.85
N SER A 241 11.86 24.50 -24.93
CA SER A 241 11.98 23.10 -25.38
C SER A 241 12.60 22.20 -24.31
N ARG A 242 13.61 22.73 -23.59
CA ARG A 242 14.25 22.00 -22.48
C ARG A 242 13.28 21.79 -21.31
N ARG A 243 12.49 22.81 -20.97
CA ARG A 243 11.47 22.71 -19.91
C ARG A 243 10.38 21.70 -20.24
N ILE A 244 9.88 21.68 -21.48
CA ILE A 244 8.91 20.68 -21.96
C ILE A 244 9.47 19.27 -21.80
N SER A 245 10.70 19.02 -22.29
CA SER A 245 11.34 17.71 -22.17
C SER A 245 11.52 17.25 -20.72
N ILE A 246 11.79 18.17 -19.79
CA ILE A 246 11.88 17.83 -18.36
C ILE A 246 10.51 17.46 -17.79
N LEU A 247 9.45 18.20 -18.15
CA LEU A 247 8.08 17.89 -17.71
C LEU A 247 7.58 16.55 -18.28
N GLU A 248 7.91 16.22 -19.52
CA GLU A 248 7.60 14.92 -20.14
C GLU A 248 8.36 13.77 -19.45
N ASP A 249 9.65 13.96 -19.16
CA ASP A 249 10.46 13.00 -18.39
C ASP A 249 9.87 12.76 -16.99
N MET A 250 9.36 13.82 -16.35
CA MET A 250 8.65 13.73 -15.07
C MET A 250 7.34 12.96 -15.25
N GLN A 251 6.50 13.31 -16.23
CA GLN A 251 5.25 12.60 -16.52
C GLN A 251 5.47 11.11 -16.75
N ASP A 252 6.52 10.73 -17.48
CA ASP A 252 6.84 9.33 -17.74
C ASP A 252 7.24 8.58 -16.46
N LEU A 253 8.03 9.22 -15.57
CA LEU A 253 8.34 8.66 -14.26
C LEU A 253 7.10 8.57 -13.35
N PHE A 254 6.22 9.56 -13.43
CA PHE A 254 4.97 9.58 -12.68
C PHE A 254 3.97 8.53 -13.17
N ARG A 255 3.86 8.32 -14.49
CA ARG A 255 3.02 7.29 -15.09
C ARG A 255 3.53 5.89 -14.75
N ARG A 256 4.85 5.69 -14.68
CA ARG A 256 5.45 4.38 -14.37
C ARG A 256 5.58 4.08 -12.88
N TYR A 257 5.81 5.11 -12.06
CA TYR A 257 6.18 4.94 -10.65
C TYR A 257 5.56 5.96 -9.71
N GLY A 258 4.90 7.02 -10.19
CA GLY A 258 4.26 8.06 -9.36
C GLY A 258 3.17 7.52 -8.45
N GLU A 259 2.79 6.29 -8.74
CA GLU A 259 1.98 5.43 -7.93
C GLU A 259 2.71 4.97 -6.64
N ALA A 260 3.98 4.58 -6.69
CA ALA A 260 4.69 3.94 -5.58
C ALA A 260 5.31 4.90 -4.53
N PHE A 261 5.21 6.22 -4.69
CA PHE A 261 5.75 7.19 -3.73
C PHE A 261 4.89 8.45 -3.63
N ASN A 262 5.00 9.18 -2.52
CA ASN A 262 4.31 10.46 -2.34
C ASN A 262 5.16 11.60 -2.95
N PRO A 263 4.77 12.14 -4.12
CA PRO A 263 5.55 13.17 -4.81
C PRO A 263 5.53 14.54 -4.12
N PHE A 264 4.54 14.77 -3.24
CA PHE A 264 4.24 16.09 -2.71
C PHE A 264 5.14 16.49 -1.54
N GLY A 265 5.94 15.57 -1.00
CA GLY A 265 6.89 15.86 0.08
C GLY A 265 8.04 16.80 -0.31
N GLY A 266 8.24 17.06 -1.62
CA GLY A 266 9.36 17.86 -2.15
C GLY A 266 8.97 19.17 -2.85
N GLY A 267 7.71 19.63 -2.76
CA GLY A 267 7.26 20.86 -3.44
C GLY A 267 7.05 20.71 -4.96
N VAL A 268 6.92 19.47 -5.44
CA VAL A 268 6.62 19.16 -6.85
C VAL A 268 5.11 19.27 -7.09
N PRO A 269 4.64 19.90 -8.19
CA PRO A 269 3.22 19.99 -8.53
C PRO A 269 2.58 18.62 -8.78
N ALA A 270 1.24 18.58 -8.73
CA ALA A 270 0.49 17.39 -9.11
C ALA A 270 0.67 17.09 -10.61
N VAL A 271 0.63 15.80 -10.99
CA VAL A 271 0.83 15.35 -12.38
C VAL A 271 -0.11 16.03 -13.36
N ASN A 272 -1.37 16.22 -12.96
CA ASN A 272 -2.39 16.90 -13.78
C ASN A 272 -2.03 18.36 -14.10
N ASN A 273 -1.11 18.97 -13.35
CA ASN A 273 -0.63 20.32 -13.63
C ASN A 273 0.47 20.31 -14.71
N PHE A 274 1.16 19.19 -14.95
CA PHE A 274 2.21 19.12 -15.97
C PHE A 274 1.65 19.27 -17.38
N ASP A 275 0.48 18.69 -17.66
CA ASP A 275 -0.18 18.86 -18.97
C ASP A 275 -0.48 20.33 -19.24
N LEU A 276 -1.05 21.04 -18.25
CA LEU A 276 -1.33 22.47 -18.35
C LEU A 276 -0.06 23.29 -18.56
N MET A 277 1.01 23.00 -17.81
CA MET A 277 2.29 23.69 -17.94
C MET A 277 2.96 23.44 -19.29
N ILE A 278 2.86 22.22 -19.84
CA ILE A 278 3.37 21.88 -21.17
C ILE A 278 2.61 22.68 -22.24
N GLU A 279 1.28 22.75 -22.16
CA GLU A 279 0.48 23.52 -23.11
C GLU A 279 0.76 25.03 -23.02
N GLU A 280 0.92 25.59 -21.84
CA GLU A 280 1.34 27.00 -21.66
C GLU A 280 2.70 27.28 -22.33
N LEU A 281 3.67 26.37 -22.17
CA LEU A 281 4.98 26.48 -22.79
C LEU A 281 4.93 26.35 -24.31
N LYS A 282 4.06 25.48 -24.85
CA LYS A 282 3.83 25.38 -26.31
C LYS A 282 3.22 26.65 -26.89
N ILE A 283 2.26 27.25 -26.19
CA ILE A 283 1.67 28.55 -26.60
C ILE A 283 2.75 29.64 -26.63
N GLN A 284 3.61 29.70 -25.61
CA GLN A 284 4.74 30.65 -25.60
C GLN A 284 5.70 30.42 -26.78
N LEU A 285 5.93 29.17 -27.18
CA LEU A 285 6.77 28.84 -28.32
C LEU A 285 6.18 29.39 -29.64
N MET A 286 4.87 29.23 -29.84
CA MET A 286 4.16 29.73 -31.02
C MET A 286 4.23 31.27 -31.10
N LEU A 287 4.11 31.96 -29.97
CA LEU A 287 4.21 33.43 -29.90
C LEU A 287 5.61 33.99 -30.17
N ILE A 288 6.65 33.14 -30.15
CA ILE A 288 8.02 33.52 -30.52
C ILE A 288 8.27 33.24 -32.02
N GLU A 289 7.38 32.49 -32.68
CA GLU A 289 7.44 32.18 -34.12
C GLU A 289 6.72 33.22 -34.99
N ASP A 290 5.73 33.91 -34.43
CA ASP A 290 5.05 35.09 -35.01
C ASP A 290 5.86 36.39 -34.81
#